data_AF-A0A9R1WAV8-F1
#
_entry.id   AF-A0A9R1WAV8-F1
#
_cell.length_a   1.000
_cell.length_b   1.000
_cell.length_c   1.000
_cell.angle_alpha   90.00
_cell.angle_beta   90.00
_cell.angle_gamma   90.00
#
_symmetry.space_group_name_H-M   'P 1'
#
loop_
_entity.id
_entity.type
_entity.pdbx_description
1 polymer ?
#
loop_
_entity_poly.entity_id
_entity_poly.type
_entity_poly.pdbx_seq_one_letter_code
_entity_poly.pdbx_strand_id
1 'polypeptide(L)'
;MFDYSIMERILSSPKKTRLHGDVLRLLFLHMDPILPLPRLKMISVLYHVLGAIPSYQGSVGPTLNELCLGLQYEEVALALSGVYVKDLHVRLACLNAAKCIPAISSRSVPQDVEIATNIWIALHDLEKSVAEVAEDLWDRYDCEFGTNYSGLFRALSHVNYNVRVAASDALVAVLDEYPDTLQESLATLFSLYIRDSGVGEDMIDSGWFGRQVIAMALQAAADVLRTKDLPVVMTFLISQALVKMINVGIMIIDKHGKDNISLLFPIFENYLNKKVSICCKSKFSLEIKYETPKAPDEEKYDLVREGVVIFTGALAKHLSKDDPKVHAVVEKLLEVINTPSEAIQRAVSSCLSPLMKLKQEDALSLVTRLLDQLMKSEKYGERRGAAFGLAGVIKGFGISSLKKYGAATILREGLAHRNSAKCREGSLLAFECLSEKLGKLFEP
;
A
#
# COMPACT_ATOMS: atom_id res chain seq x y z
N MET A 1 -17.31 -48.62 -6.61
CA MET A 1 -16.85 -47.30 -7.09
C MET A 1 -17.35 -46.29 -6.08
N PHE A 2 -16.45 -45.71 -5.29
CA PHE A 2 -16.78 -44.68 -4.31
C PHE A 2 -17.09 -43.38 -5.08
N ASP A 3 -18.37 -43.00 -5.20
CA ASP A 3 -18.74 -41.76 -5.91
C ASP A 3 -18.50 -40.56 -5.01
N TYR A 4 -17.23 -40.12 -5.00
CA TYR A 4 -16.79 -38.96 -4.23
C TYR A 4 -17.49 -37.66 -4.66
N SER A 5 -18.00 -37.58 -5.90
CA SER A 5 -18.58 -36.35 -6.47
C SER A 5 -19.78 -35.83 -5.67
N ILE A 6 -20.62 -36.74 -5.16
CA ILE A 6 -21.78 -36.37 -4.32
C ILE A 6 -21.30 -35.83 -2.97
N MET A 7 -20.30 -36.49 -2.36
CA MET A 7 -19.72 -36.08 -1.08
C MET A 7 -19.06 -34.70 -1.21
N GLU A 8 -18.24 -34.52 -2.24
CA GLU A 8 -17.60 -33.25 -2.58
C GLU A 8 -18.62 -32.12 -2.72
N ARG A 9 -19.74 -32.37 -3.43
CA ARG A 9 -20.79 -31.36 -3.61
C ARG A 9 -21.47 -30.98 -2.30
N ILE A 10 -21.70 -31.94 -1.41
CA ILE A 10 -22.30 -31.68 -0.09
C ILE A 10 -21.34 -30.88 0.79
N LEU A 11 -20.07 -31.29 0.85
CA LEU A 11 -19.04 -30.66 1.68
C LEU A 11 -18.59 -29.29 1.15
N SER A 12 -18.75 -29.03 -0.15
CA SER A 12 -18.48 -27.72 -0.77
C SER A 12 -19.56 -26.67 -0.48
N SER A 13 -20.60 -27.00 0.30
CA SER A 13 -21.61 -26.01 0.66
C SER A 13 -21.01 -24.90 1.52
N PRO A 14 -21.32 -23.62 1.27
CA PRO A 14 -20.82 -22.52 2.10
C PRO A 14 -21.52 -22.45 3.47
N LYS A 15 -22.54 -23.28 3.72
CA LYS A 15 -23.31 -23.32 4.97
C LYS A 15 -23.41 -24.75 5.47
N LYS A 16 -23.39 -24.90 6.80
CA LYS A 16 -23.61 -26.19 7.46
C LYS A 16 -24.98 -26.76 7.08
N THR A 17 -24.97 -27.92 6.42
CA THR A 17 -26.17 -28.72 6.15
C THR A 17 -26.26 -29.88 7.15
N ARG A 18 -27.44 -30.51 7.24
CA ARG A 18 -27.65 -31.70 8.07
C ARG A 18 -26.77 -32.88 7.67
N LEU A 19 -26.31 -32.91 6.42
CA LEU A 19 -25.53 -34.01 5.85
C LEU A 19 -24.02 -33.89 6.09
N HIS A 20 -23.50 -32.73 6.50
CA HIS A 20 -22.04 -32.55 6.66
C HIS A 20 -21.44 -33.56 7.63
N GLY A 21 -22.07 -33.75 8.80
CA GLY A 21 -21.55 -34.68 9.80
C GLY A 21 -21.55 -36.13 9.31
N ASP A 22 -22.59 -36.55 8.60
CA ASP A 22 -22.69 -37.90 8.03
C ASP A 22 -21.65 -38.13 6.94
N VAL A 23 -21.50 -37.17 6.02
CA VAL A 23 -20.53 -37.28 4.92
C VAL A 23 -19.09 -37.23 5.43
N LEU A 24 -18.78 -36.38 6.42
CA LEU A 24 -17.47 -36.37 7.06
C LEU A 24 -17.17 -37.70 7.74
N ARG A 25 -18.13 -38.27 8.48
CA ARG A 25 -17.96 -39.61 9.09
C ARG A 25 -17.68 -40.69 8.04
N LEU A 26 -18.40 -40.67 6.92
CA LEU A 26 -18.12 -41.59 5.81
C LEU A 26 -16.72 -41.40 5.24
N LEU A 27 -16.30 -40.15 5.04
CA LEU A 27 -14.96 -39.83 4.57
C LEU A 27 -13.89 -40.38 5.53
N PHE A 28 -14.08 -40.19 6.84
CA PHE A 28 -13.13 -40.66 7.87
C PHE A 28 -12.94 -42.18 7.89
N LEU A 29 -13.91 -42.96 7.40
CA LEU A 29 -13.79 -44.41 7.27
C LEU A 29 -12.97 -44.85 6.04
N HIS A 30 -12.64 -43.93 5.14
CA HIS A 30 -12.02 -44.22 3.84
C HIS A 30 -10.76 -43.38 3.60
N MET A 31 -9.78 -43.53 4.49
CA MET A 31 -8.58 -42.68 4.56
C MET A 31 -7.26 -43.41 4.36
N ASP A 32 -7.29 -44.74 4.21
CA ASP A 32 -6.09 -45.57 4.13
C ASP A 32 -5.13 -45.08 3.02
N PRO A 33 -3.85 -44.78 3.34
CA PRO A 33 -2.85 -44.30 2.39
C PRO A 33 -2.68 -45.17 1.14
N ILE A 34 -2.98 -46.47 1.23
CA ILE A 34 -2.81 -47.44 0.13
C ILE A 34 -3.95 -47.36 -0.88
N LEU A 35 -5.11 -46.81 -0.50
CA LEU A 35 -6.26 -46.71 -1.39
C LEU A 35 -6.06 -45.63 -2.47
N PRO A 36 -6.60 -45.85 -3.69
CA PRO A 36 -6.56 -44.86 -4.78
C PRO A 36 -7.61 -43.77 -4.57
N LEU A 37 -7.38 -42.91 -3.59
CA LEU A 37 -8.27 -41.82 -3.20
C LEU A 37 -7.96 -40.54 -3.99
N PRO A 38 -8.97 -39.70 -4.30
CA PRO A 38 -8.76 -38.37 -4.86
C PRO A 38 -8.27 -37.38 -3.78
N ARG A 39 -7.11 -37.67 -3.16
CA ARG A 39 -6.62 -37.01 -1.93
C ARG A 39 -6.58 -35.50 -2.03
N LEU A 40 -6.05 -34.95 -3.13
CA LEU A 40 -5.99 -33.49 -3.31
C LEU A 40 -7.37 -32.82 -3.34
N LYS A 41 -8.38 -33.48 -3.94
CA LYS A 41 -9.77 -32.98 -3.90
C LYS A 41 -10.36 -33.09 -2.50
N MET A 42 -10.04 -34.17 -1.78
CA MET A 42 -10.45 -34.36 -0.39
C MET A 42 -9.85 -33.30 0.54
N ILE A 43 -8.55 -33.03 0.42
CA ILE A 43 -7.86 -31.98 1.17
C ILE A 43 -8.49 -30.61 0.87
N SER A 44 -8.68 -30.28 -0.41
CA SER A 44 -9.29 -29.00 -0.82
C SER A 44 -10.70 -28.82 -0.25
N VAL A 45 -11.56 -29.85 -0.32
CA VAL A 45 -12.91 -29.73 0.26
C VAL A 45 -12.88 -29.63 1.78
N LEU A 46 -11.92 -30.28 2.44
CA LEU A 46 -11.75 -30.19 3.89
C LEU A 46 -11.27 -28.80 4.34
N TYR A 47 -10.40 -28.14 3.56
CA TYR A 47 -10.07 -26.72 3.78
C TYR A 47 -11.32 -25.83 3.67
N HIS A 48 -12.16 -26.05 2.65
CA HIS A 48 -13.43 -25.33 2.51
C HIS A 48 -14.37 -25.59 3.71
N VAL A 49 -14.53 -26.84 4.13
CA VAL A 49 -15.34 -27.21 5.30
C VAL A 49 -14.84 -26.52 6.57
N LEU A 50 -13.53 -26.48 6.79
CA LEU A 50 -12.95 -25.77 7.93
C LEU A 50 -13.24 -24.27 7.88
N GLY A 51 -13.08 -23.63 6.72
CA GLY A 51 -13.38 -22.21 6.54
C GLY A 51 -14.86 -21.89 6.79
N ALA A 52 -15.76 -22.71 6.24
CA ALA A 52 -17.21 -22.50 6.37
C ALA A 52 -17.77 -22.91 7.74
N ILE A 53 -17.19 -23.93 8.38
CA ILE A 53 -17.72 -24.56 9.60
C ILE A 53 -16.57 -24.90 10.58
N PRO A 54 -15.99 -23.90 11.27
CA PRO A 54 -14.83 -24.10 12.13
C PRO A 54 -15.03 -25.12 13.26
N SER A 55 -16.29 -25.41 13.66
CA SER A 55 -16.60 -26.42 14.68
C SER A 55 -16.10 -27.83 14.33
N TYR A 56 -15.79 -28.11 13.06
CA TYR A 56 -15.24 -29.40 12.63
C TYR A 56 -13.71 -29.50 12.75
N GLN A 57 -13.02 -28.47 13.23
CA GLN A 57 -11.56 -28.45 13.36
C GLN A 57 -11.00 -29.67 14.09
N GLY A 58 -11.60 -30.06 15.21
CA GLY A 58 -11.14 -31.22 15.99
C GLY A 58 -11.19 -32.55 15.24
N SER A 59 -12.09 -32.69 14.26
CA SER A 59 -12.20 -33.90 13.43
C SER A 59 -11.45 -33.79 12.10
N VAL A 60 -11.46 -32.62 11.48
CA VAL A 60 -10.88 -32.43 10.14
C VAL A 60 -9.35 -32.30 10.20
N GLY A 61 -8.79 -31.72 11.25
CA GLY A 61 -7.33 -31.62 11.42
C GLY A 61 -6.63 -32.98 11.34
N PRO A 62 -6.99 -33.97 12.19
CA PRO A 62 -6.43 -35.32 12.11
C PRO A 62 -6.68 -35.98 10.75
N THR A 63 -7.84 -35.73 10.14
CA THR A 63 -8.19 -36.27 8.82
C THR A 63 -7.26 -35.75 7.72
N LEU A 64 -6.92 -34.46 7.75
CA LEU A 64 -5.96 -33.86 6.82
C LEU A 64 -4.57 -34.51 6.98
N ASN A 65 -4.13 -34.74 8.22
CA ASN A 65 -2.86 -35.43 8.50
C ASN A 65 -2.83 -36.83 7.85
N GLU A 66 -3.91 -37.61 8.01
CA GLU A 66 -4.03 -38.95 7.41
C GLU A 66 -4.03 -38.92 5.88
N LEU A 67 -4.69 -37.94 5.23
CA LEU A 67 -4.61 -37.80 3.77
C LEU A 67 -3.21 -37.50 3.30
N CYS A 68 -2.51 -36.62 4.01
CA CYS A 68 -1.16 -36.19 3.66
C CYS A 68 -0.16 -37.36 3.69
N LEU A 69 -0.36 -38.37 4.55
CA LEU A 69 0.48 -39.59 4.58
C LEU A 69 0.49 -40.35 3.24
N GLY A 70 -0.56 -40.22 2.43
CA GLY A 70 -0.67 -40.90 1.13
C GLY A 70 -0.28 -40.05 -0.08
N LEU A 71 0.28 -38.84 0.12
CA LEU A 71 0.71 -37.96 -0.96
C LEU A 71 2.17 -38.22 -1.37
N GLN A 72 2.46 -38.03 -2.66
CA GLN A 72 3.81 -38.01 -3.20
C GLN A 72 4.40 -36.59 -3.22
N TYR A 73 5.69 -36.46 -3.52
CA TYR A 73 6.37 -35.16 -3.45
C TYR A 73 5.84 -34.16 -4.49
N GLU A 74 5.39 -34.63 -5.65
CA GLU A 74 4.81 -33.82 -6.73
C GLU A 74 3.48 -33.18 -6.32
N GLU A 75 2.83 -33.71 -5.29
CA GLU A 75 1.52 -33.25 -4.81
C GLU A 75 1.63 -32.22 -3.68
N VAL A 76 2.84 -32.01 -3.13
CA VAL A 76 3.09 -31.12 -1.99
C VAL A 76 2.61 -29.69 -2.27
N ALA A 77 2.95 -29.15 -3.45
CA ALA A 77 2.56 -27.79 -3.83
C ALA A 77 1.02 -27.63 -3.80
N LEU A 78 0.28 -28.60 -4.31
CA LEU A 78 -1.18 -28.58 -4.36
C LEU A 78 -1.80 -28.77 -2.97
N ALA A 79 -1.19 -29.61 -2.12
CA ALA A 79 -1.62 -29.81 -0.74
C ALA A 79 -1.48 -28.53 0.10
N LEU A 80 -0.50 -27.68 -0.21
CA LEU A 80 -0.27 -26.39 0.45
C LEU A 80 -1.23 -25.26 0.01
N SER A 81 -2.18 -25.52 -0.89
CA SER A 81 -3.16 -24.52 -1.34
C SER A 81 -3.97 -23.86 -0.22
N GLY A 82 -4.08 -24.50 0.95
CA GLY A 82 -4.73 -23.94 2.14
C GLY A 82 -4.05 -22.68 2.69
N VAL A 83 -2.76 -22.44 2.39
CA VAL A 83 -2.04 -21.22 2.78
C VAL A 83 -2.68 -19.95 2.19
N TYR A 84 -3.34 -20.07 1.03
CA TYR A 84 -3.96 -18.93 0.35
C TYR A 84 -5.34 -18.54 0.90
N VAL A 85 -5.86 -19.27 1.88
CA VAL A 85 -7.20 -19.03 2.43
C VAL A 85 -7.19 -17.90 3.48
N LYS A 86 -8.26 -17.11 3.52
CA LYS A 86 -8.40 -15.98 4.46
C LYS A 86 -8.43 -16.41 5.93
N ASP A 87 -8.95 -17.61 6.19
CA ASP A 87 -9.24 -18.13 7.52
C ASP A 87 -7.98 -18.69 8.20
N LEU A 88 -7.60 -18.09 9.34
CA LEU A 88 -6.37 -18.42 10.09
C LEU A 88 -6.27 -19.92 10.40
N HIS A 89 -7.34 -20.53 10.91
CA HIS A 89 -7.35 -21.94 11.32
C HIS A 89 -7.20 -22.91 10.14
N VAL A 90 -7.59 -22.50 8.92
CA VAL A 90 -7.39 -23.30 7.70
C VAL A 90 -5.90 -23.30 7.34
N ARG A 91 -5.24 -22.14 7.40
CA ARG A 91 -3.79 -22.04 7.11
C ARG A 91 -2.97 -22.87 8.11
N LEU A 92 -3.31 -22.79 9.40
CA LEU A 92 -2.68 -23.64 10.42
C LEU A 92 -2.91 -25.13 10.17
N ALA A 93 -4.14 -25.55 9.84
CA ALA A 93 -4.44 -26.96 9.56
C ALA A 93 -3.68 -27.46 8.32
N CYS A 94 -3.60 -26.64 7.26
CA CYS A 94 -2.85 -26.90 6.05
C CYS A 94 -1.36 -27.16 6.34
N LEU A 95 -0.70 -26.22 7.02
CA LEU A 95 0.73 -26.32 7.32
C LEU A 95 1.04 -27.50 8.26
N ASN A 96 0.20 -27.76 9.25
CA ASN A 96 0.39 -28.89 10.15
C ASN A 96 0.20 -30.24 9.43
N ALA A 97 -0.79 -30.36 8.55
CA ALA A 97 -1.01 -31.57 7.78
C ALA A 97 0.11 -31.82 6.75
N ALA A 98 0.64 -30.76 6.13
CA ALA A 98 1.75 -30.87 5.17
C ALA A 98 3.00 -31.52 5.79
N LYS A 99 3.24 -31.33 7.10
CA LYS A 99 4.35 -32.00 7.83
C LYS A 99 4.24 -33.52 7.84
N CYS A 100 3.03 -34.06 7.65
CA CYS A 100 2.78 -35.49 7.56
C CYS A 100 3.05 -36.07 6.17
N ILE A 101 3.28 -35.25 5.13
CA ILE A 101 3.62 -35.77 3.81
C ILE A 101 4.97 -36.50 3.90
N PRO A 102 5.08 -37.77 3.46
CA PRO A 102 6.29 -38.57 3.65
C PRO A 102 7.56 -37.85 3.21
N ALA A 103 7.56 -37.26 2.00
CA ALA A 103 8.71 -36.54 1.46
C ALA A 103 9.13 -35.32 2.30
N ILE A 104 8.19 -34.59 2.92
CA ILE A 104 8.50 -33.49 3.84
C ILE A 104 9.07 -34.05 5.14
N SER A 105 8.42 -35.07 5.70
CA SER A 105 8.84 -35.67 6.97
C SER A 105 10.25 -36.29 6.90
N SER A 106 10.62 -36.85 5.75
CA SER A 106 11.93 -37.42 5.46
C SER A 106 12.93 -36.42 4.88
N ARG A 107 12.56 -35.14 4.75
CA ARG A 107 13.40 -34.06 4.17
C ARG A 107 13.96 -34.45 2.80
N SER A 108 13.11 -35.00 1.96
CA SER A 108 13.46 -35.52 0.63
C SER A 108 12.63 -34.88 -0.49
N VAL A 109 12.04 -33.71 -0.22
CA VAL A 109 11.35 -32.93 -1.25
C VAL A 109 12.40 -32.29 -2.15
N PRO A 110 12.33 -32.47 -3.48
CA PRO A 110 13.24 -31.76 -4.37
C PRO A 110 12.91 -30.26 -4.40
N GLN A 111 13.89 -29.44 -4.77
CA GLN A 111 13.67 -28.01 -4.95
C GLN A 111 12.59 -27.78 -6.02
N ASP A 112 11.52 -27.08 -5.62
CA ASP A 112 10.39 -26.71 -6.45
C ASP A 112 9.92 -25.28 -6.13
N VAL A 113 9.67 -24.49 -7.17
CA VAL A 113 9.34 -23.07 -7.04
C VAL A 113 7.97 -22.86 -6.38
N GLU A 114 6.98 -23.71 -6.66
CA GLU A 114 5.63 -23.55 -6.12
C GLU A 114 5.58 -24.02 -4.66
N ILE A 115 6.33 -25.09 -4.29
CA ILE A 115 6.50 -25.49 -2.88
C ILE A 115 7.19 -24.36 -2.10
N ALA A 116 8.32 -23.86 -2.60
CA ALA A 116 9.05 -22.77 -1.97
C ALA A 116 8.17 -21.53 -1.80
N THR A 117 7.45 -21.12 -2.85
CA THR A 117 6.49 -19.99 -2.81
C THR A 117 5.45 -20.17 -1.70
N ASN A 118 4.83 -21.35 -1.62
CA ASN A 118 3.74 -21.58 -0.67
C ASN A 118 4.22 -21.51 0.79
N ILE A 119 5.38 -22.09 1.09
CA ILE A 119 5.92 -22.05 2.45
C ILE A 119 6.45 -20.64 2.76
N TRP A 120 7.10 -19.97 1.82
CA TRP A 120 7.64 -18.62 1.99
C TRP A 120 6.57 -17.56 2.23
N ILE A 121 5.41 -17.67 1.57
CA ILE A 121 4.24 -16.83 1.88
C ILE A 121 3.76 -17.10 3.30
N ALA A 122 3.73 -18.37 3.75
CA ALA A 122 3.31 -18.71 5.11
C ALA A 122 4.29 -18.23 6.18
N LEU A 123 5.60 -18.19 5.89
CA LEU A 123 6.62 -17.60 6.77
C LEU A 123 6.39 -16.11 7.03
N HIS A 124 5.83 -15.41 6.04
CA HIS A 124 5.53 -13.97 6.11
C HIS A 124 4.05 -13.70 6.39
N ASP A 125 3.33 -14.68 6.96
CA ASP A 125 1.92 -14.47 7.31
C ASP A 125 1.77 -13.38 8.38
N LEU A 126 0.71 -12.58 8.27
CA LEU A 126 0.35 -11.55 9.25
C LEU A 126 0.18 -12.11 10.66
N GLU A 127 -0.27 -13.37 10.77
CA GLU A 127 -0.49 -14.05 12.03
C GLU A 127 0.76 -14.81 12.44
N LYS A 128 1.40 -14.35 13.51
CA LYS A 128 2.66 -14.93 14.01
C LYS A 128 2.58 -16.45 14.24
N SER A 129 1.44 -16.96 14.70
CA SER A 129 1.24 -18.41 14.89
C SER A 129 1.32 -19.22 13.59
N VAL A 130 0.98 -18.63 12.44
CA VAL A 130 1.10 -19.27 11.13
C VAL A 130 2.56 -19.30 10.70
N ALA A 131 3.25 -18.16 10.85
CA ALA A 131 4.68 -18.05 10.58
C ALA A 131 5.51 -19.06 11.39
N GLU A 132 5.26 -19.18 12.70
CA GLU A 132 5.96 -20.14 13.58
C GLU A 132 5.77 -21.61 13.13
N VAL A 133 4.60 -21.97 12.60
CA VAL A 133 4.36 -23.32 12.05
C VAL A 133 5.04 -23.51 10.71
N ALA A 134 5.10 -22.45 9.89
CA ALA A 134 5.77 -22.42 8.60
C ALA A 134 7.30 -22.52 8.72
N GLU A 135 7.90 -21.97 9.79
CA GLU A 135 9.33 -22.10 10.10
C GLU A 135 9.76 -23.57 10.20
N ASP A 136 9.08 -24.38 11.03
CA ASP A 136 9.36 -25.83 11.11
C ASP A 136 9.12 -26.57 9.78
N LEU A 137 8.21 -26.06 8.93
CA LEU A 137 7.99 -26.65 7.61
C LEU A 137 9.10 -26.27 6.62
N TRP A 138 9.58 -25.03 6.67
CA TRP A 138 10.70 -24.54 5.86
C TRP A 138 11.99 -25.28 6.22
N ASP A 139 12.26 -25.49 7.51
CA ASP A 139 13.40 -26.26 8.01
C ASP A 139 13.40 -27.74 7.55
N ARG A 140 12.21 -28.29 7.28
CA ARG A 140 12.05 -29.66 6.72
C ARG A 140 12.18 -29.68 5.21
N TYR A 141 11.79 -28.61 4.54
CA TYR A 141 11.96 -28.45 3.11
C TYR A 141 13.44 -28.31 2.74
N ASP A 142 14.23 -27.63 3.58
CA ASP A 142 15.71 -27.59 3.54
C ASP A 142 16.28 -27.24 2.15
N CYS A 143 15.60 -26.33 1.45
CA CYS A 143 15.99 -25.82 0.15
C CYS A 143 16.00 -24.29 0.17
N GLU A 144 16.82 -23.68 -0.67
CA GLU A 144 16.78 -22.24 -0.90
C GLU A 144 15.54 -21.84 -1.69
N PHE A 145 15.08 -20.60 -1.46
CA PHE A 145 13.98 -20.03 -2.24
C PHE A 145 14.36 -19.84 -3.73
N GLY A 146 15.58 -19.37 -4.00
CA GLY A 146 16.08 -19.10 -5.34
C GLY A 146 15.59 -17.76 -5.91
N THR A 147 15.70 -17.55 -7.22
CA THR A 147 15.44 -16.24 -7.87
C THR A 147 14.19 -16.22 -8.75
N ASN A 148 13.32 -17.25 -8.68
CA ASN A 148 12.08 -17.30 -9.45
C ASN A 148 10.88 -16.84 -8.60
N TYR A 149 10.53 -15.56 -8.73
CA TYR A 149 9.49 -14.94 -7.91
C TYR A 149 8.09 -14.98 -8.54
N SER A 150 7.90 -15.77 -9.60
CA SER A 150 6.64 -15.80 -10.36
C SER A 150 5.42 -16.11 -9.48
N GLY A 151 5.59 -17.00 -8.49
CA GLY A 151 4.57 -17.32 -7.48
C GLY A 151 4.23 -16.12 -6.59
N LEU A 152 5.23 -15.40 -6.07
CA LEU A 152 5.03 -14.18 -5.26
C LEU A 152 4.32 -13.09 -6.08
N PHE A 153 4.76 -12.84 -7.31
CA PHE A 153 4.12 -11.86 -8.20
C PHE A 153 2.65 -12.20 -8.49
N ARG A 154 2.32 -13.49 -8.64
CA ARG A 154 0.93 -13.95 -8.78
C ARG A 154 0.14 -13.70 -7.49
N ALA A 155 0.74 -13.96 -6.33
CA ALA A 155 0.12 -13.78 -5.02
C ALA A 155 -0.15 -12.31 -4.65
N LEU A 156 0.61 -11.35 -5.19
CA LEU A 156 0.33 -9.91 -5.02
C LEU A 156 -1.04 -9.49 -5.56
N SER A 157 -1.58 -10.20 -6.56
CA SER A 157 -2.92 -9.95 -7.11
C SER A 157 -4.00 -10.87 -6.53
N HIS A 158 -3.72 -11.60 -5.45
CA HIS A 158 -4.65 -12.57 -4.88
C HIS A 158 -5.90 -11.92 -4.26
N VAL A 159 -7.06 -12.60 -4.29
CA VAL A 159 -8.32 -12.03 -3.80
C VAL A 159 -8.32 -11.74 -2.29
N ASN A 160 -7.59 -12.55 -1.51
CA ASN A 160 -7.51 -12.43 -0.06
C ASN A 160 -6.41 -11.44 0.36
N TYR A 161 -6.76 -10.47 1.20
CA TYR A 161 -5.85 -9.42 1.68
C TYR A 161 -4.63 -9.97 2.42
N ASN A 162 -4.82 -10.95 3.31
CA ASN A 162 -3.72 -11.56 4.07
C ASN A 162 -2.63 -12.15 3.16
N VAL A 163 -3.02 -12.80 2.07
CA VAL A 163 -2.08 -13.36 1.09
C VAL A 163 -1.29 -12.25 0.41
N ARG A 164 -1.96 -11.16 0.02
CA ARG A 164 -1.29 -10.06 -0.66
C ARG A 164 -0.26 -9.37 0.23
N VAL A 165 -0.56 -9.20 1.52
CA VAL A 165 0.41 -8.62 2.47
C VAL A 165 1.58 -9.57 2.69
N ALA A 166 1.30 -10.85 2.95
CA ALA A 166 2.34 -11.85 3.14
C ALA A 166 3.24 -11.98 1.90
N ALA A 167 2.68 -11.97 0.69
CA ALA A 167 3.45 -11.99 -0.55
C ALA A 167 4.30 -10.71 -0.75
N SER A 168 3.81 -9.55 -0.29
CA SER A 168 4.56 -8.29 -0.33
C SER A 168 5.78 -8.35 0.59
N ASP A 169 5.59 -8.79 1.83
CA ASP A 169 6.67 -8.90 2.81
C ASP A 169 7.68 -10.00 2.41
N ALA A 170 7.17 -11.13 1.93
CA ALA A 170 7.96 -12.23 1.37
C ALA A 170 8.82 -11.81 0.16
N LEU A 171 8.27 -10.97 -0.73
CA LEU A 171 9.02 -10.43 -1.87
C LEU A 171 10.16 -9.51 -1.40
N VAL A 172 9.95 -8.74 -0.33
CA VAL A 172 11.00 -7.85 0.19
C VAL A 172 12.10 -8.62 0.89
N ALA A 173 11.76 -9.64 1.67
CA ALA A 173 12.75 -10.52 2.28
C ALA A 173 13.66 -11.17 1.23
N VAL A 174 13.08 -11.73 0.16
CA VAL A 174 13.90 -12.34 -0.90
C VAL A 174 14.69 -11.31 -1.72
N LEU A 175 14.19 -10.07 -1.87
CA LEU A 175 14.94 -9.00 -2.54
C LEU A 175 16.13 -8.49 -1.70
N ASP A 176 16.05 -8.59 -0.38
CA ASP A 176 17.17 -8.32 0.52
C ASP A 176 18.24 -9.43 0.42
N GLU A 177 17.81 -10.69 0.31
CA GLU A 177 18.71 -11.84 0.12
C GLU A 177 19.40 -11.83 -1.26
N TYR A 178 18.68 -11.48 -2.32
CA TYR A 178 19.17 -11.51 -3.70
C TYR A 178 19.09 -10.12 -4.36
N PRO A 179 19.89 -9.14 -3.90
CA PRO A 179 19.76 -7.73 -4.31
C PRO A 179 19.98 -7.53 -5.82
N ASP A 180 20.71 -8.40 -6.51
CA ASP A 180 20.95 -8.28 -7.95
C ASP A 180 19.68 -8.52 -8.79
N THR A 181 18.65 -9.14 -8.22
CA THR A 181 17.34 -9.37 -8.86
C THR A 181 16.38 -8.18 -8.73
N LEU A 182 16.75 -7.14 -8.00
CA LEU A 182 15.88 -6.00 -7.69
C LEU A 182 15.38 -5.25 -8.94
N GLN A 183 16.24 -5.03 -9.94
CA GLN A 183 15.84 -4.26 -11.13
C GLN A 183 14.81 -5.00 -11.99
N GLU A 184 15.01 -6.30 -12.19
CA GLU A 184 14.05 -7.16 -12.90
C GLU A 184 12.72 -7.25 -12.13
N SER A 185 12.79 -7.32 -10.81
CA SER A 185 11.61 -7.36 -9.95
C SER A 185 10.83 -6.03 -9.97
N LEU A 186 11.53 -4.89 -9.94
CA LEU A 186 10.92 -3.57 -10.13
C LEU A 186 10.24 -3.46 -11.51
N ALA A 187 10.89 -3.94 -12.58
CA ALA A 187 10.30 -3.95 -13.91
C ALA A 187 9.01 -4.79 -13.94
N THR A 188 9.01 -5.94 -13.28
CA THR A 188 7.83 -6.81 -13.16
C THR A 188 6.71 -6.12 -12.38
N LEU A 189 7.00 -5.50 -11.23
CA LEU A 189 6.03 -4.73 -10.45
C LEU A 189 5.43 -3.57 -11.26
N PHE A 190 6.24 -2.86 -12.04
CA PHE A 190 5.76 -1.77 -12.90
C PHE A 190 4.84 -2.29 -14.00
N SER A 191 5.18 -3.42 -14.63
CA SER A 191 4.32 -4.06 -15.63
C SER A 191 2.99 -4.54 -15.04
N LEU A 192 3.01 -5.13 -13.84
CA LEU A 192 1.79 -5.53 -13.13
C LEU A 192 0.90 -4.31 -12.86
N TYR A 193 1.50 -3.18 -12.44
CA TYR A 193 0.75 -1.97 -12.14
C TYR A 193 0.06 -1.39 -13.37
N ILE A 194 0.79 -1.33 -14.49
CA ILE A 194 0.27 -0.79 -15.76
C ILE A 194 -0.84 -1.70 -16.30
N ARG A 195 -0.66 -3.03 -16.24
CA ARG A 195 -1.68 -3.99 -16.67
C ARG A 195 -2.96 -3.84 -15.86
N ASP A 196 -2.85 -3.79 -14.54
CA ASP A 196 -3.99 -3.61 -13.65
C ASP A 196 -4.55 -2.17 -13.70
N SER A 197 -3.86 -1.27 -14.40
CA SER A 197 -4.29 0.09 -14.68
C SER A 197 -5.32 0.25 -15.80
N GLY A 198 -5.37 -0.70 -16.74
CA GLY A 198 -6.22 -0.64 -17.94
C GLY A 198 -7.61 -1.28 -17.83
N VAL A 199 -7.95 -1.90 -16.69
CA VAL A 199 -9.29 -2.47 -16.47
C VAL A 199 -10.25 -1.34 -16.07
N GLY A 200 -11.23 -1.05 -16.91
CA GLY A 200 -12.09 0.13 -16.89
C GLY A 200 -12.91 0.35 -15.61
N GLU A 201 -13.39 1.58 -15.46
CA GLU A 201 -14.15 2.13 -14.32
C GLU A 201 -15.46 1.38 -13.98
N ASP A 202 -15.84 0.36 -14.73
CA ASP A 202 -17.10 -0.38 -14.59
C ASP A 202 -17.01 -1.67 -13.75
N MET A 203 -15.81 -2.10 -13.32
CA MET A 203 -15.67 -3.14 -12.30
C MET A 203 -14.98 -2.57 -11.07
N ILE A 204 -15.80 -2.07 -10.15
CA ILE A 204 -15.40 -1.70 -8.80
C ILE A 204 -14.65 -2.90 -8.19
N ASP A 205 -13.47 -2.61 -7.66
CA ASP A 205 -12.64 -3.40 -6.70
C ASP A 205 -11.45 -4.24 -7.20
N SER A 206 -11.53 -5.04 -8.27
CA SER A 206 -10.43 -6.02 -8.55
C SER A 206 -9.10 -5.39 -8.99
N GLY A 207 -9.15 -4.39 -9.89
CA GLY A 207 -7.96 -3.65 -10.33
C GLY A 207 -7.41 -2.67 -9.29
N TRP A 208 -8.17 -2.36 -8.25
CA TRP A 208 -7.70 -1.54 -7.12
C TRP A 208 -6.82 -2.36 -6.15
N PHE A 209 -7.21 -3.60 -5.84
CA PHE A 209 -6.44 -4.46 -4.94
C PHE A 209 -5.02 -4.75 -5.45
N GLY A 210 -4.86 -5.02 -6.75
CA GLY A 210 -3.54 -5.22 -7.36
C GLY A 210 -2.66 -3.96 -7.26
N ARG A 211 -3.23 -2.77 -7.51
CA ARG A 211 -2.51 -1.49 -7.40
C ARG A 211 -2.11 -1.14 -5.97
N GLN A 212 -3.02 -1.36 -5.01
CA GLN A 212 -2.72 -1.13 -3.59
C GLN A 212 -1.53 -1.97 -3.14
N VAL A 213 -1.42 -3.20 -3.65
CA VAL A 213 -0.39 -4.13 -3.19
C VAL A 213 0.94 -3.91 -3.89
N ILE A 214 0.94 -3.40 -5.12
CA ILE A 214 2.18 -2.88 -5.71
C ILE A 214 2.67 -1.65 -4.94
N ALA A 215 1.77 -0.82 -4.42
CA ALA A 215 2.17 0.29 -3.55
C ALA A 215 2.84 -0.24 -2.27
N MET A 216 2.27 -1.31 -1.68
CA MET A 216 2.83 -1.98 -0.51
C MET A 216 4.19 -2.63 -0.81
N ALA A 217 4.33 -3.32 -1.95
CA ALA A 217 5.58 -3.94 -2.36
C ALA A 217 6.68 -2.88 -2.60
N LEU A 218 6.36 -1.77 -3.25
CA LEU A 218 7.30 -0.65 -3.42
C LEU A 218 7.60 0.04 -2.09
N GLN A 219 6.63 0.09 -1.17
CA GLN A 219 6.81 0.64 0.16
C GLN A 219 7.78 -0.23 0.97
N ALA A 220 7.55 -1.53 1.03
CA ALA A 220 8.41 -2.44 1.75
C ALA A 220 9.80 -2.55 1.07
N ALA A 221 9.86 -2.51 -0.28
CA ALA A 221 11.12 -2.50 -1.01
C ALA A 221 11.94 -1.21 -0.83
N ALA A 222 11.35 -0.14 -0.28
CA ALA A 222 12.08 1.10 -0.01
C ALA A 222 13.30 0.87 0.87
N ASP A 223 13.31 -0.19 1.68
CA ASP A 223 14.43 -0.52 2.57
C ASP A 223 15.64 -1.08 1.83
N VAL A 224 15.41 -1.76 0.69
CA VAL A 224 16.44 -2.42 -0.12
C VAL A 224 16.83 -1.62 -1.37
N LEU A 225 16.12 -0.53 -1.68
CA LEU A 225 16.46 0.35 -2.81
C LEU A 225 17.86 0.95 -2.66
N ARG A 226 18.64 0.95 -3.75
CA ARG A 226 19.95 1.61 -3.82
C ARG A 226 19.86 2.88 -4.67
N THR A 227 20.87 3.75 -4.56
CA THR A 227 20.97 4.99 -5.36
C THR A 227 20.72 4.79 -6.85
N LYS A 228 21.22 3.69 -7.43
CA LYS A 228 21.06 3.36 -8.86
C LYS A 228 19.61 3.05 -9.26
N ASP A 229 18.76 2.66 -8.31
CA ASP A 229 17.38 2.24 -8.56
C ASP A 229 16.39 3.42 -8.43
N LEU A 230 16.76 4.47 -7.68
CA LEU A 230 15.90 5.64 -7.48
C LEU A 230 15.43 6.31 -8.78
N PRO A 231 16.25 6.51 -9.82
CA PRO A 231 15.80 7.16 -11.04
C PRO A 231 14.64 6.44 -11.73
N VAL A 232 14.69 5.11 -11.81
CA VAL A 232 13.63 4.33 -12.47
C VAL A 232 12.36 4.32 -11.63
N VAL A 233 12.48 4.16 -10.31
CA VAL A 233 11.34 4.19 -9.38
C VAL A 233 10.65 5.55 -9.39
N MET A 234 11.39 6.64 -9.27
CA MET A 234 10.82 7.99 -9.26
C MET A 234 10.20 8.35 -10.62
N THR A 235 10.83 7.96 -11.73
CA THR A 235 10.29 8.16 -13.09
C THR A 235 8.97 7.41 -13.26
N PHE A 236 8.89 6.16 -12.79
CA PHE A 236 7.67 5.37 -12.81
C PHE A 236 6.56 6.02 -11.96
N LEU A 237 6.87 6.40 -10.72
CA LEU A 237 5.90 7.05 -9.83
C LEU A 237 5.35 8.32 -10.48
N ILE A 238 6.21 9.21 -10.99
CA ILE A 238 5.78 10.46 -11.64
C ILE A 238 4.92 10.19 -12.88
N SER A 239 5.30 9.22 -13.71
CA SER A 239 4.68 9.02 -15.03
C SER A 239 3.40 8.19 -14.98
N GLN A 240 3.26 7.28 -14.00
CA GLN A 240 2.21 6.25 -13.99
C GLN A 240 1.38 6.19 -12.70
N ALA A 241 1.95 6.51 -11.54
CA ALA A 241 1.34 6.17 -10.25
C ALA A 241 1.15 7.34 -9.28
N LEU A 242 1.54 8.56 -9.66
CA LEU A 242 1.77 9.66 -8.72
C LEU A 242 0.57 9.99 -7.85
N VAL A 243 -0.62 10.08 -8.45
CA VAL A 243 -1.86 10.43 -7.73
C VAL A 243 -2.26 9.35 -6.73
N LYS A 244 -1.99 8.07 -7.03
CA LYS A 244 -2.38 6.93 -6.19
C LYS A 244 -1.30 6.52 -5.19
N MET A 245 -0.03 6.84 -5.46
CA MET A 245 1.14 6.39 -4.69
C MET A 245 2.02 7.55 -4.18
N ILE A 246 1.43 8.74 -3.98
CA ILE A 246 2.20 9.91 -3.52
C ILE A 246 2.91 9.65 -2.18
N ASN A 247 2.25 8.94 -1.26
CA ASN A 247 2.82 8.59 0.04
C ASN A 247 4.01 7.62 -0.08
N VAL A 248 3.97 6.69 -1.04
CA VAL A 248 5.09 5.77 -1.32
C VAL A 248 6.30 6.57 -1.79
N GLY A 249 6.10 7.50 -2.74
CA GLY A 249 7.19 8.36 -3.22
C GLY A 249 7.76 9.28 -2.14
N ILE A 250 6.92 9.88 -1.29
CA ILE A 250 7.38 10.67 -0.14
C ILE A 250 8.21 9.80 0.80
N MET A 251 7.76 8.59 1.11
CA MET A 251 8.49 7.71 2.02
C MET A 251 9.85 7.26 1.44
N ILE A 252 9.92 6.95 0.13
CA ILE A 252 11.19 6.64 -0.54
C ILE A 252 12.13 7.85 -0.47
N ILE A 253 11.63 9.06 -0.72
CA ILE A 253 12.41 10.30 -0.60
C ILE A 253 12.84 10.54 0.85
N ASP A 254 11.99 10.26 1.82
CA ASP A 254 12.31 10.42 3.24
C ASP A 254 13.45 9.50 3.68
N LYS A 255 13.53 8.30 3.10
CA LYS A 255 14.57 7.31 3.39
C LYS A 255 15.87 7.58 2.63
N HIS A 256 15.79 7.92 1.34
CA HIS A 256 16.96 7.99 0.46
C HIS A 256 17.35 9.42 0.04
N GLY A 257 16.47 10.39 0.23
CA GLY A 257 16.60 11.72 -0.36
C GLY A 257 17.81 12.49 0.15
N LYS A 258 18.19 12.30 1.43
CA LYS A 258 19.34 12.99 2.05
C LYS A 258 20.65 12.77 1.28
N ASP A 259 20.91 11.53 0.86
CA ASP A 259 22.16 11.16 0.20
C ASP A 259 22.07 11.29 -1.33
N ASN A 260 20.87 11.59 -1.86
CA ASN A 260 20.57 11.56 -3.29
C ASN A 260 19.97 12.89 -3.81
N ILE A 261 20.21 14.00 -3.11
CA ILE A 261 19.73 15.36 -3.47
C ILE A 261 20.13 15.73 -4.91
N SER A 262 21.43 15.58 -5.24
CA SER A 262 21.98 15.94 -6.55
C SER A 262 21.46 15.07 -7.70
N LEU A 263 21.02 13.84 -7.39
CA LEU A 263 20.44 12.92 -8.36
C LEU A 263 18.95 13.22 -8.59
N LEU A 264 18.18 13.43 -7.52
CA LEU A 264 16.72 13.50 -7.58
C LEU A 264 16.20 14.88 -7.99
N PHE A 265 16.83 15.98 -7.57
CA PHE A 265 16.39 17.33 -7.95
C PHE A 265 16.33 17.53 -9.47
N PRO A 266 17.38 17.20 -10.26
CA PRO A 266 17.34 17.35 -11.70
C PRO A 266 16.20 16.55 -12.36
N ILE A 267 15.87 15.37 -11.83
CA ILE A 267 14.75 14.56 -12.32
C ILE A 267 13.44 15.33 -12.13
N PHE A 268 13.18 15.84 -10.92
CA PHE A 268 11.95 16.58 -10.63
C PHE A 268 11.88 17.91 -11.40
N GLU A 269 12.98 18.66 -11.44
CA GLU A 269 13.09 19.92 -12.20
C GLU A 269 12.82 19.69 -13.70
N ASN A 270 13.33 18.60 -14.28
CA ASN A 270 13.05 18.25 -15.67
C ASN A 270 11.55 18.03 -15.93
N TYR A 271 10.85 17.36 -15.02
CA TYR A 271 9.39 17.18 -15.13
C TYR A 271 8.62 18.50 -14.99
N LEU A 272 9.04 19.39 -14.08
CA LEU A 272 8.44 20.72 -13.92
C LEU A 272 8.70 21.62 -15.14
N ASN A 273 9.89 21.53 -15.75
CA ASN A 273 10.32 22.38 -16.86
C ASN A 273 9.80 21.93 -18.24
N LYS A 274 9.44 20.66 -18.43
CA LYS A 274 8.87 20.14 -19.70
C LYS A 274 7.68 20.95 -20.22
N LYS A 275 6.94 21.67 -19.35
CA LYS A 275 5.80 22.52 -19.74
C LYS A 275 6.19 23.94 -20.22
N VAL A 276 7.41 24.46 -19.95
CA VAL A 276 7.82 25.76 -20.53
C VAL A 276 7.89 25.65 -22.06
N SER A 277 8.29 24.50 -22.61
CA SER A 277 8.38 24.32 -24.07
C SER A 277 7.05 24.00 -24.77
N ILE A 278 6.03 23.52 -24.05
CA ILE A 278 4.74 23.10 -24.64
C ILE A 278 3.67 24.19 -24.51
N CYS A 279 3.63 24.90 -23.38
CA CYS A 279 2.65 25.97 -23.14
C CYS A 279 3.02 27.30 -23.81
N CYS A 280 4.29 27.54 -24.14
CA CYS A 280 4.69 28.72 -24.92
C CYS A 280 4.22 28.70 -26.39
N LYS A 281 3.67 27.59 -26.90
CA LYS A 281 3.06 27.54 -28.25
C LYS A 281 1.56 27.88 -28.26
N SER A 282 0.91 28.04 -27.11
CA SER A 282 -0.51 28.41 -27.01
C SER A 282 -0.73 29.84 -26.50
N LYS A 283 0.20 30.77 -26.76
CA LYS A 283 -0.06 32.22 -26.62
C LYS A 283 -0.96 32.72 -27.77
N PHE A 284 -2.18 32.22 -27.83
CA PHE A 284 -3.30 32.91 -28.47
C PHE A 284 -4.60 32.40 -27.83
N SER A 285 -4.90 32.88 -26.62
CA SER A 285 -6.24 32.78 -26.06
C SER A 285 -6.53 34.12 -25.42
N LEU A 286 -7.13 35.00 -26.25
CA LEU A 286 -7.82 36.19 -25.79
C LEU A 286 -8.88 35.80 -24.75
N GLU A 287 -8.98 36.66 -23.75
CA GLU A 287 -9.85 36.58 -22.59
C GLU A 287 -11.29 36.16 -22.91
N ILE A 288 -11.74 35.02 -22.38
CA ILE A 288 -13.14 34.79 -22.05
C ILE A 288 -13.22 34.18 -20.64
N LYS A 289 -13.73 34.97 -19.69
CA LYS A 289 -13.94 34.63 -18.27
C LYS A 289 -15.16 33.72 -18.06
N TYR A 290 -15.15 32.53 -18.65
CA TYR A 290 -16.00 31.43 -18.21
C TYR A 290 -15.12 30.20 -18.04
N GLU A 291 -15.12 29.59 -16.86
CA GLU A 291 -14.38 28.35 -16.54
C GLU A 291 -14.85 27.24 -17.49
N THR A 292 -14.18 27.10 -18.64
CA THR A 292 -14.36 25.94 -19.51
C THR A 292 -13.75 24.72 -18.83
N PRO A 293 -14.43 23.56 -18.82
CA PRO A 293 -13.85 22.32 -18.31
C PRO A 293 -12.52 22.06 -19.03
N LYS A 294 -11.45 21.85 -18.28
CA LYS A 294 -10.15 21.46 -18.85
C LYS A 294 -10.33 20.15 -19.59
N ALA A 295 -9.59 19.97 -20.69
CA ALA A 295 -9.54 18.67 -21.34
C ALA A 295 -9.03 17.61 -20.33
N PRO A 296 -9.55 16.37 -20.34
CA PRO A 296 -9.16 15.33 -19.38
C PRO A 296 -7.64 15.10 -19.30
N ASP A 297 -6.95 15.26 -20.42
CA ASP A 297 -5.49 15.17 -20.48
C ASP A 297 -4.81 16.31 -19.69
N GLU A 298 -5.29 17.55 -19.81
CA GLU A 298 -4.74 18.70 -19.09
C GLU A 298 -4.89 18.57 -17.57
N GLU A 299 -6.02 18.04 -17.09
CA GLU A 299 -6.26 17.79 -15.67
C GLU A 299 -5.30 16.72 -15.12
N LYS A 300 -5.11 15.62 -15.86
CA LYS A 300 -4.14 14.58 -15.51
C LYS A 300 -2.72 15.13 -15.45
N TYR A 301 -2.34 16.01 -16.38
CA TYR A 301 -1.02 16.65 -16.37
C TYR A 301 -0.82 17.60 -15.18
N ASP A 302 -1.86 18.33 -14.78
CA ASP A 302 -1.78 19.23 -13.63
C ASP A 302 -1.61 18.45 -12.32
N LEU A 303 -2.31 17.33 -12.13
CA LEU A 303 -2.12 16.43 -10.98
C LEU A 303 -0.70 15.83 -10.94
N VAL A 304 -0.13 15.48 -12.10
CA VAL A 304 1.26 15.01 -12.18
C VAL A 304 2.23 16.11 -11.75
N ARG A 305 2.02 17.35 -12.22
CA ARG A 305 2.87 18.48 -11.83
C ARG A 305 2.79 18.75 -10.32
N GLU A 306 1.60 18.75 -9.75
CA GLU A 306 1.37 18.98 -8.32
C GLU A 306 2.06 17.91 -7.46
N GLY A 307 1.98 16.64 -7.85
CA GLY A 307 2.71 15.57 -7.17
C GLY A 307 4.24 15.70 -7.28
N VAL A 308 4.77 16.19 -8.41
CA VAL A 308 6.21 16.47 -8.54
C VAL A 308 6.65 17.62 -7.62
N VAL A 309 5.81 18.64 -7.42
CA VAL A 309 6.07 19.70 -6.42
C VAL A 309 6.12 19.12 -5.01
N ILE A 310 5.24 18.17 -4.68
CA ILE A 310 5.24 17.49 -3.38
C ILE A 310 6.52 16.66 -3.19
N PHE A 311 6.97 15.90 -4.19
CA PHE A 311 8.25 15.18 -4.14
C PHE A 311 9.43 16.14 -3.98
N THR A 312 9.39 17.27 -4.68
CA THR A 312 10.40 18.33 -4.52
C THR A 312 10.39 18.88 -3.09
N GLY A 313 9.22 19.08 -2.49
CA GLY A 313 9.03 19.48 -1.09
C GLY A 313 9.58 18.47 -0.09
N ALA A 314 9.30 17.17 -0.30
CA ALA A 314 9.82 16.10 0.53
C ALA A 314 11.36 16.04 0.48
N LEU A 315 11.96 16.26 -0.70
CA LEU A 315 13.41 16.28 -0.86
C LEU A 315 14.05 17.55 -0.27
N ALA A 316 13.40 18.71 -0.42
CA ALA A 316 13.92 20.01 0.00
C ALA A 316 14.19 20.11 1.51
N LYS A 317 13.57 19.26 2.34
CA LYS A 317 13.82 19.21 3.78
C LYS A 317 15.27 18.82 4.13
N HIS A 318 16.01 18.26 3.18
CA HIS A 318 17.40 17.86 3.32
C HIS A 318 18.41 18.93 2.85
N LEU A 319 17.93 20.05 2.31
CA LEU A 319 18.78 21.17 1.91
C LEU A 319 19.31 21.94 3.13
N SER A 320 20.39 22.69 2.94
CA SER A 320 20.89 23.63 3.96
C SER A 320 19.93 24.82 4.12
N LYS A 321 19.99 25.49 5.29
CA LYS A 321 19.14 26.67 5.59
C LYS A 321 19.33 27.79 4.57
N ASP A 322 20.55 27.95 4.07
CA ASP A 322 20.94 29.05 3.17
C ASP A 322 20.73 28.70 1.69
N ASP A 323 20.22 27.51 1.37
CA ASP A 323 19.97 27.12 -0.02
C ASP A 323 18.78 27.93 -0.59
N PRO A 324 18.98 28.72 -1.67
CA PRO A 324 17.94 29.56 -2.24
C PRO A 324 16.74 28.75 -2.77
N LYS A 325 16.90 27.45 -3.05
CA LYS A 325 15.81 26.58 -3.50
C LYS A 325 14.76 26.38 -2.41
N VAL A 326 15.10 26.48 -1.12
CA VAL A 326 14.14 26.28 -0.02
C VAL A 326 12.97 27.26 -0.15
N HIS A 327 13.26 28.54 -0.40
CA HIS A 327 12.21 29.55 -0.58
C HIS A 327 11.33 29.26 -1.80
N ALA A 328 11.96 28.96 -2.95
CA ALA A 328 11.23 28.65 -4.18
C ALA A 328 10.33 27.41 -4.04
N VAL A 329 10.76 26.40 -3.28
CA VAL A 329 9.97 25.20 -3.01
C VAL A 329 8.79 25.51 -2.09
N VAL A 330 8.99 26.30 -1.03
CA VAL A 330 7.90 26.72 -0.13
C VAL A 330 6.82 27.49 -0.88
N GLU A 331 7.19 28.43 -1.75
CA GLU A 331 6.21 29.17 -2.56
C GLU A 331 5.45 28.26 -3.52
N LYS A 332 6.13 27.34 -4.23
CA LYS A 332 5.46 26.34 -5.08
C LYS A 332 4.50 25.44 -4.30
N LEU A 333 4.87 25.01 -3.10
CA LEU A 333 3.99 24.22 -2.23
C LEU A 333 2.73 25.02 -1.86
N LEU A 334 2.87 26.31 -1.57
CA LEU A 334 1.75 27.20 -1.22
C LEU A 334 0.89 27.57 -2.42
N GLU A 335 1.41 27.51 -3.64
CA GLU A 335 0.59 27.52 -4.86
C GLU A 335 -0.22 26.22 -5.01
N VAL A 336 0.44 25.05 -4.87
CA VAL A 336 -0.17 23.72 -5.03
C VAL A 336 -1.22 23.40 -3.95
N ILE A 337 -1.11 24.00 -2.77
CA ILE A 337 -2.11 23.78 -1.71
C ILE A 337 -3.52 24.27 -2.07
N ASN A 338 -3.63 25.12 -3.10
CA ASN A 338 -4.92 25.65 -3.57
C ASN A 338 -5.68 24.65 -4.45
N THR A 339 -5.04 23.56 -4.88
CA THR A 339 -5.68 22.48 -5.62
C THR A 339 -6.80 21.86 -4.78
N PRO A 340 -8.04 21.73 -5.29
CA PRO A 340 -9.18 21.18 -4.54
C PRO A 340 -9.11 19.64 -4.41
N SER A 341 -7.99 19.14 -3.89
CA SER A 341 -7.74 17.72 -3.64
C SER A 341 -7.16 17.56 -2.24
N GLU A 342 -7.94 16.99 -1.33
CA GLU A 342 -7.53 16.83 0.07
C GLU A 342 -6.24 16.01 0.18
N ALA A 343 -6.07 14.96 -0.65
CA ALA A 343 -4.84 14.16 -0.67
C ALA A 343 -3.60 15.01 -0.97
N ILE A 344 -3.70 15.93 -1.94
CA ILE A 344 -2.63 16.88 -2.30
C ILE A 344 -2.40 17.87 -1.16
N GLN A 345 -3.46 18.46 -0.62
CA GLN A 345 -3.35 19.46 0.47
C GLN A 345 -2.72 18.86 1.73
N ARG A 346 -3.10 17.64 2.10
CA ARG A 346 -2.53 16.87 3.21
C ARG A 346 -1.06 16.54 3.00
N ALA A 347 -0.68 16.16 1.78
CA ALA A 347 0.71 15.90 1.42
C ALA A 347 1.55 17.18 1.47
N VAL A 348 1.07 18.29 0.90
CA VAL A 348 1.72 19.61 0.99
C VAL A 348 1.93 20.03 2.45
N SER A 349 0.90 19.91 3.30
CA SER A 349 0.98 20.19 4.73
C SER A 349 2.10 19.40 5.41
N SER A 350 2.26 18.13 5.06
CA SER A 350 3.34 17.25 5.56
C SER A 350 4.72 17.71 5.10
N CYS A 351 4.86 18.16 3.85
CA CYS A 351 6.11 18.71 3.32
C CYS A 351 6.47 20.06 3.95
N LEU A 352 5.49 20.92 4.23
CA LEU A 352 5.74 22.25 4.83
C LEU A 352 6.31 22.15 6.24
N SER A 353 5.84 21.22 7.08
CA SER A 353 6.27 21.09 8.48
C SER A 353 7.79 21.03 8.68
N PRO A 354 8.55 20.11 8.06
CA PRO A 354 10.00 20.07 8.25
C PRO A 354 10.72 21.29 7.62
N LEU A 355 10.18 21.89 6.56
CA LEU A 355 10.77 23.06 5.89
C LEU A 355 10.72 24.32 6.75
N MET A 356 9.71 24.47 7.61
CA MET A 356 9.58 25.65 8.48
C MET A 356 10.74 25.81 9.46
N LYS A 357 11.46 24.72 9.79
CA LYS A 357 12.70 24.80 10.58
C LYS A 357 13.74 25.70 9.91
N LEU A 358 13.74 25.75 8.58
CA LEU A 358 14.66 26.55 7.77
C LEU A 358 14.14 27.98 7.53
N LYS A 359 12.86 28.26 7.83
CA LYS A 359 12.16 29.51 7.48
C LYS A 359 11.57 30.25 8.68
N GLN A 360 12.25 30.19 9.84
CA GLN A 360 11.79 30.82 11.10
C GLN A 360 11.58 32.34 10.96
N GLU A 361 12.35 33.00 10.09
CA GLU A 361 12.28 34.43 9.84
C GLU A 361 10.99 34.84 9.10
N ASP A 362 10.41 33.92 8.31
CA ASP A 362 9.18 34.14 7.54
C ASP A 362 7.90 33.75 8.31
N ALA A 363 8.02 33.39 9.58
CA ALA A 363 6.93 32.74 10.30
C ALA A 363 5.65 33.58 10.41
N LEU A 364 5.80 34.87 10.73
CA LEU A 364 4.65 35.77 10.87
C LEU A 364 3.97 36.01 9.51
N SER A 365 4.74 36.20 8.43
CA SER A 365 4.18 36.46 7.10
C SER A 365 3.44 35.24 6.56
N LEU A 366 4.00 34.04 6.73
CA LEU A 366 3.37 32.78 6.31
C LEU A 366 2.07 32.50 7.06
N VAL A 367 2.08 32.63 8.40
CA VAL A 367 0.88 32.43 9.23
C VAL A 367 -0.20 33.45 8.86
N THR A 368 0.17 34.71 8.68
CA THR A 368 -0.78 35.79 8.32
C THR A 368 -1.38 35.54 6.93
N ARG A 369 -0.57 35.17 5.94
CA ARG A 369 -1.04 34.85 4.57
C ARG A 369 -2.07 33.72 4.58
N LEU A 370 -1.79 32.64 5.31
CA LEU A 370 -2.68 31.48 5.38
C LEU A 370 -3.97 31.80 6.13
N LEU A 371 -3.91 32.57 7.22
CA LEU A 371 -5.11 33.03 7.93
C LEU A 371 -5.98 33.94 7.06
N ASP A 372 -5.36 34.85 6.30
CA ASP A 372 -6.08 35.74 5.39
C ASP A 372 -6.86 34.93 4.33
N GLN A 373 -6.17 33.99 3.68
CA GLN A 373 -6.77 33.11 2.67
C GLN A 373 -7.87 32.22 3.27
N LEU A 374 -7.64 31.65 4.46
CA LEU A 374 -8.60 30.83 5.19
C LEU A 374 -9.90 31.58 5.48
N MET A 375 -9.81 32.86 5.83
CA MET A 375 -10.96 33.67 6.24
C MET A 375 -11.68 34.33 5.08
N LYS A 376 -10.97 34.66 3.99
CA LYS A 376 -11.46 35.54 2.92
C LYS A 376 -11.64 34.87 1.58
N SER A 377 -11.04 33.70 1.33
CA SER A 377 -11.18 33.07 0.01
C SER A 377 -12.64 32.70 -0.26
N GLU A 378 -13.07 32.97 -1.49
CA GLU A 378 -14.39 32.60 -2.02
C GLU A 378 -14.50 31.10 -2.28
N LYS A 379 -13.40 30.44 -2.67
CA LYS A 379 -13.37 29.03 -3.07
C LYS A 379 -13.14 28.13 -1.85
N TYR A 380 -13.99 27.12 -1.68
CA TYR A 380 -13.85 26.14 -0.59
C TYR A 380 -12.48 25.43 -0.64
N GLY A 381 -12.04 25.02 -1.83
CA GLY A 381 -10.75 24.34 -2.00
C GLY A 381 -9.56 25.16 -1.48
N GLU A 382 -9.54 26.47 -1.72
CA GLU A 382 -8.51 27.38 -1.23
C GLU A 382 -8.59 27.58 0.29
N ARG A 383 -9.80 27.64 0.88
CA ARG A 383 -9.97 27.69 2.35
C ARG A 383 -9.49 26.41 3.01
N ARG A 384 -9.86 25.24 2.46
CA ARG A 384 -9.40 23.93 2.95
C ARG A 384 -7.88 23.77 2.81
N GLY A 385 -7.32 24.21 1.68
CA GLY A 385 -5.88 24.27 1.45
C GLY A 385 -5.17 25.13 2.49
N ALA A 386 -5.67 26.35 2.74
CA ALA A 386 -5.15 27.24 3.76
C ALA A 386 -5.20 26.63 5.18
N ALA A 387 -6.24 25.86 5.51
CA ALA A 387 -6.34 25.14 6.78
C ALA A 387 -5.24 24.08 6.94
N PHE A 388 -5.05 23.23 5.93
CA PHE A 388 -3.95 22.25 5.90
C PHE A 388 -2.57 22.92 5.94
N GLY A 389 -2.41 24.03 5.22
CA GLY A 389 -1.19 24.82 5.17
C GLY A 389 -0.86 25.39 6.54
N LEU A 390 -1.85 26.01 7.20
CA LEU A 390 -1.70 26.57 8.55
C LEU A 390 -1.30 25.48 9.54
N ALA A 391 -1.96 24.32 9.52
CA ALA A 391 -1.61 23.20 10.40
C ALA A 391 -0.17 22.70 10.16
N GLY A 392 0.25 22.60 8.90
CA GLY A 392 1.61 22.20 8.52
C GLY A 392 2.66 23.21 8.99
N VAL A 393 2.38 24.50 8.79
CA VAL A 393 3.25 25.63 9.18
C VAL A 393 3.38 25.73 10.70
N ILE A 394 2.27 25.67 11.45
CA ILE A 394 2.27 25.70 12.92
C ILE A 394 3.02 24.50 13.50
N LYS A 395 2.83 23.29 12.95
CA LYS A 395 3.60 22.11 13.37
C LYS A 395 5.10 22.32 13.19
N GLY A 396 5.50 22.94 12.08
CA GLY A 396 6.90 23.19 11.76
C GLY A 396 7.56 24.27 12.63
N PHE A 397 6.84 25.34 12.95
CA PHE A 397 7.31 26.37 13.90
C PHE A 397 7.15 25.97 15.38
N GLY A 398 6.39 24.92 15.66
CA GLY A 398 6.05 24.46 17.01
C GLY A 398 4.76 25.10 17.54
N ILE A 399 4.06 24.39 18.43
CA ILE A 399 2.69 24.76 18.87
C ILE A 399 2.58 26.15 19.51
N SER A 400 3.64 26.63 20.17
CA SER A 400 3.67 27.98 20.75
C SER A 400 3.50 29.08 19.70
N SER A 401 3.81 28.80 18.43
CA SER A 401 3.60 29.71 17.29
C SER A 401 2.13 30.13 17.13
N LEU A 402 1.19 29.25 17.50
CA LEU A 402 -0.25 29.52 17.42
C LEU A 402 -0.66 30.72 18.28
N LYS A 403 -0.06 30.86 19.47
CA LYS A 403 -0.25 32.02 20.36
C LYS A 403 0.66 33.18 19.95
N LYS A 404 1.93 32.89 19.67
CA LYS A 404 2.96 33.90 19.34
C LYS A 404 2.56 34.79 18.15
N TYR A 405 1.93 34.20 17.13
CA TYR A 405 1.52 34.90 15.91
C TYR A 405 0.02 35.19 15.85
N GLY A 406 -0.70 35.10 16.99
CA GLY A 406 -2.11 35.49 17.09
C GLY A 406 -3.12 34.56 16.39
N ALA A 407 -2.67 33.46 15.78
CA ALA A 407 -3.53 32.53 15.04
C ALA A 407 -4.68 31.98 15.91
N ALA A 408 -4.42 31.61 17.16
CA ALA A 408 -5.46 31.11 18.07
C ALA A 408 -6.59 32.13 18.31
N THR A 409 -6.24 33.42 18.37
CA THR A 409 -7.21 34.50 18.58
C THR A 409 -8.04 34.71 17.33
N ILE A 410 -7.39 34.81 16.16
CA ILE A 410 -8.05 35.00 14.86
C ILE A 410 -9.03 33.85 14.57
N LEU A 411 -8.65 32.59 14.86
CA LEU A 411 -9.54 31.44 14.66
C LEU A 411 -10.77 31.47 15.60
N ARG A 412 -10.60 31.92 16.85
CA ARG A 412 -11.73 32.07 17.79
C ARG A 412 -12.67 33.19 17.38
N GLU A 413 -12.13 34.32 16.93
CA GLU A 413 -12.91 35.45 16.43
C GLU A 413 -13.65 35.09 15.14
N GLY A 414 -12.99 34.39 14.22
CA GLY A 414 -13.59 33.89 12.98
C GLY A 414 -14.75 32.94 13.25
N LEU A 415 -14.63 32.04 14.23
CA LEU A 415 -15.70 31.15 14.65
C LEU A 415 -16.90 31.91 15.25
N ALA A 416 -16.65 33.00 15.97
CA ALA A 416 -17.68 33.87 16.54
C ALA A 416 -18.30 34.87 15.53
N HIS A 417 -17.78 34.94 14.30
CA HIS A 417 -18.18 35.95 13.31
C HIS A 417 -19.56 35.66 12.71
N ARG A 418 -20.62 36.13 13.39
CA ARG A 418 -22.04 35.86 13.05
C ARG A 418 -22.42 36.27 11.62
N ASN A 419 -21.77 37.29 11.07
CA ASN A 419 -22.11 37.86 9.77
C ASN A 419 -21.33 37.25 8.59
N SER A 420 -20.47 36.26 8.82
CA SER A 420 -19.68 35.61 7.76
C SER A 420 -19.65 34.10 7.96
N ALA A 421 -20.44 33.37 7.16
CA ALA A 421 -20.40 31.91 7.16
C ALA A 421 -19.01 31.39 6.74
N LYS A 422 -18.34 32.08 5.81
CA LYS A 422 -17.00 31.72 5.32
C LYS A 422 -15.94 31.80 6.40
N CYS A 423 -15.93 32.86 7.21
CA CYS A 423 -14.97 32.96 8.32
C CYS A 423 -15.20 31.87 9.37
N ARG A 424 -16.46 31.51 9.64
CA ARG A 424 -16.79 30.41 10.55
C ARG A 424 -16.34 29.06 10.00
N GLU A 425 -16.61 28.80 8.71
CA GLU A 425 -16.18 27.58 8.04
C GLU A 425 -14.64 27.47 8.04
N GLY A 426 -13.92 28.50 7.60
CA GLY A 426 -12.46 28.53 7.63
C GLY A 426 -11.90 28.27 9.03
N SER A 427 -12.49 28.86 10.06
CA SER A 427 -12.08 28.60 11.44
C SER A 427 -12.26 27.13 11.84
N LEU A 428 -13.41 26.53 11.54
CA LEU A 428 -13.69 25.12 11.81
C LEU A 428 -12.73 24.19 11.06
N LEU A 429 -12.48 24.44 9.77
CA LEU A 429 -11.53 23.68 8.97
C LEU A 429 -10.12 23.73 9.58
N ALA A 430 -9.68 24.91 10.04
CA ALA A 430 -8.38 25.02 10.70
C ALA A 430 -8.31 24.27 12.03
N PHE A 431 -9.37 24.30 12.86
CA PHE A 431 -9.42 23.51 14.09
C PHE A 431 -9.34 22.00 13.82
N GLU A 432 -10.09 21.51 12.84
CA GLU A 432 -10.01 20.11 12.38
C GLU A 432 -8.57 19.75 11.94
N CYS A 433 -8.00 20.51 10.99
CA CYS A 433 -6.66 20.22 10.46
C CYS A 433 -5.57 20.34 11.53
N LEU A 434 -5.66 21.31 12.44
CA LEU A 434 -4.71 21.46 13.56
C LEU A 434 -4.81 20.27 14.51
N SER A 435 -6.02 19.84 14.86
CA SER A 435 -6.24 18.69 15.75
C SER A 435 -5.66 17.42 15.13
N GLU A 436 -5.93 17.18 13.86
CA GLU A 436 -5.39 16.02 13.15
C GLU A 436 -3.85 16.08 13.05
N LYS A 437 -3.28 17.24 12.69
CA LYS A 437 -1.85 17.35 12.39
C LYS A 437 -0.95 17.35 13.62
N LEU A 438 -1.43 17.94 14.73
CA LEU A 438 -0.72 18.10 15.98
C LEU A 438 -1.06 17.00 17.01
N GLY A 439 -2.20 16.32 16.85
CA GLY A 439 -2.66 15.25 17.74
C GLY A 439 -2.72 15.71 19.19
N LYS A 440 -2.16 14.89 20.10
CA LYS A 440 -2.11 15.13 21.55
C LYS A 440 -1.54 16.48 21.99
N LEU A 441 -0.77 17.16 21.13
CA LEU A 441 -0.26 18.50 21.46
C LEU A 441 -1.37 19.56 21.43
N PHE A 442 -2.41 19.36 20.63
CA PHE A 442 -3.49 20.33 20.43
C PHE A 442 -4.74 20.02 21.24
N GLU A 443 -4.91 18.78 21.67
CA GLU A 443 -5.98 18.38 22.58
C GLU A 443 -5.70 18.92 24.01
N PRO A 444 -6.74 19.36 24.76
CA PRO A 444 -6.59 19.93 26.10
C PRO A 444 -5.96 19.01 27.15
#